data_AF-A0A494RN44-F1
#
_entry.id   AF-A0A494RN44-F1
#
_cell.length_a   1.000
_cell.length_b   1.000
_cell.length_c   1.000
_cell.angle_alpha   90.00
_cell.angle_beta   90.00
_cell.angle_gamma   90.00
#
_symmetry.space_group_name_H-M   'P 1'
#
loop_
_entity.id
_entity.type
_entity.pdbx_description
1 polymer ?
#
loop_
_entity_poly.entity_id
_entity_poly.type
_entity_poly.pdbx_seq_one_letter_code
_entity_poly.pdbx_strand_id
1 'polypeptide(L)'
;MTESRFASDAPRLEVAPLSEAEAPAAFALARLWRPNLEPAQWDAFLSAWRAAPESRGILSARNRRGGVLGFVSWWRQPDLEYGETLWAGPFVVREMGVRPLVRQSLAVELTALACQLGARLRYAEEAPSPECAAELPARTA
;
A
#
# COMPACT_ATOMS: atom_id res chain seq x y z
N MET A 1 3.07 33.70 -29.19
CA MET A 1 3.06 32.26 -28.85
C MET A 1 3.39 32.16 -27.37
N THR A 2 2.38 31.92 -26.55
CA THR A 2 2.51 31.90 -25.09
C THR A 2 2.86 30.48 -24.69
N GLU A 3 4.15 30.21 -24.45
CA GLU A 3 4.57 28.94 -23.88
C GLU A 3 4.01 28.83 -22.46
N SER A 4 3.10 27.86 -22.29
CA SER A 4 2.42 27.57 -21.04
C SER A 4 3.44 27.02 -20.04
N ARG A 5 3.92 27.86 -19.12
CA ARG A 5 4.85 27.51 -18.03
C ARG A 5 4.18 26.76 -16.87
N PHE A 6 3.19 25.91 -17.15
CA PHE A 6 2.65 25.00 -16.14
C PHE A 6 3.34 23.64 -16.24
N ALA A 7 4.67 23.63 -16.08
CA ALA A 7 5.33 22.44 -15.56
C ALA A 7 4.76 22.24 -14.15
N SER A 8 3.86 21.26 -14.00
CA SER A 8 3.26 20.91 -12.73
C SER A 8 4.37 20.54 -11.74
N ASP A 9 4.83 21.51 -10.94
CA ASP A 9 5.79 21.36 -9.83
C ASP A 9 5.15 20.66 -8.62
N ALA A 10 4.14 19.82 -8.88
CA ALA A 10 3.58 18.93 -7.89
C ALA A 10 4.66 17.90 -7.54
N PRO A 11 4.87 17.61 -6.24
CA PRO A 11 5.76 16.55 -5.81
C PRO A 11 5.34 15.24 -6.48
N ARG A 12 6.12 14.80 -7.47
CA ARG A 12 5.90 13.51 -8.14
C ARG A 12 6.56 12.43 -7.31
N LEU A 13 5.73 11.56 -6.75
CA LEU A 13 6.16 10.28 -6.22
C LEU A 13 6.40 9.34 -7.38
N GLU A 14 7.46 8.56 -7.28
CA GLU A 14 7.63 7.40 -8.14
C GLU A 14 7.00 6.20 -7.44
N VAL A 15 6.25 5.40 -8.17
CA VAL A 15 5.66 4.16 -7.65
C VAL A 15 6.15 3.01 -8.52
N ALA A 16 6.67 1.98 -7.87
CA ALA A 16 7.25 0.83 -8.54
C ALA A 16 7.12 -0.41 -7.65
N PRO A 17 7.38 -1.63 -8.17
CA PRO A 17 7.54 -2.80 -7.32
C PRO A 17 8.60 -2.58 -6.24
N LEU A 18 8.31 -2.99 -5.00
CA LEU A 18 9.22 -2.92 -3.87
C LEU A 18 10.51 -3.68 -4.18
N SER A 19 11.64 -2.98 -4.14
CA SER A 19 12.95 -3.59 -4.34
C SER A 19 13.52 -4.18 -3.04
N GLU A 20 14.53 -5.05 -3.15
CA GLU A 20 15.23 -5.58 -1.97
C GLU A 20 15.92 -4.49 -1.15
N ALA A 21 16.48 -3.47 -1.81
CA ALA A 21 17.10 -2.32 -1.16
C ALA A 21 16.11 -1.49 -0.33
N GLU A 22 14.82 -1.54 -0.68
CA GLU A 22 13.75 -0.82 0.01
C GLU A 22 13.15 -1.61 1.18
N ALA A 23 13.43 -2.92 1.28
CA ALA A 23 12.84 -3.80 2.29
C ALA A 23 13.06 -3.30 3.74
N PRO A 24 14.23 -2.77 4.14
CA PRO A 24 14.41 -2.23 5.49
C PRO A 24 13.57 -0.98 5.76
N ALA A 25 13.41 -0.09 4.78
CA ALA A 25 12.59 1.11 4.90
C ALA A 25 11.10 0.77 4.96
N ALA A 26 10.66 -0.19 4.15
CA ALA A 26 9.30 -0.72 4.19
C ALA A 26 9.01 -1.44 5.53
N PHE A 27 9.98 -2.18 6.08
CA PHE A 27 9.84 -2.78 7.42
C PHE A 27 9.63 -1.73 8.51
N ALA A 28 10.41 -0.64 8.48
CA ALA A 28 10.24 0.45 9.43
C ALA A 28 8.84 1.08 9.36
N LEU A 29 8.31 1.28 8.15
CA LEU A 29 6.94 1.74 7.93
C LEU A 29 5.90 0.70 8.42
N ALA A 30 6.11 -0.58 8.13
CA ALA A 30 5.23 -1.67 8.59
C ALA A 30 5.14 -1.71 10.11
N ARG A 31 6.24 -1.46 10.83
CA ARG A 31 6.28 -1.39 12.29
C ARG A 31 5.55 -0.17 12.86
N LEU A 32 5.44 0.94 12.13
CA LEU A 32 4.60 2.05 12.57
C LEU A 32 3.11 1.67 12.56
N TRP A 33 2.70 0.81 11.63
CA TRP A 33 1.34 0.30 11.54
C TRP A 33 1.09 -0.92 12.46
N ARG A 34 2.07 -1.81 12.61
CA ARG A 34 2.07 -2.95 13.54
C ARG A 34 3.32 -2.93 14.43
N PRO A 35 3.28 -2.27 15.60
CA PRO A 35 4.45 -2.11 16.47
C PRO A 35 5.16 -3.41 16.86
N ASN A 36 4.38 -4.48 17.02
CA ASN A 36 4.83 -5.82 17.43
C ASN A 36 5.23 -6.72 16.24
N LEU A 37 5.39 -6.17 15.04
CA LEU A 37 5.84 -6.94 13.88
C LEU A 37 7.32 -7.30 14.03
N GLU A 38 7.59 -8.60 14.13
CA GLU A 38 8.94 -9.14 14.27
C GLU A 38 9.68 -9.21 12.93
N PRO A 39 11.02 -9.05 12.90
CA PRO A 39 11.80 -9.16 11.67
C PRO A 39 11.57 -10.48 10.92
N ALA A 40 11.51 -11.61 11.62
CA ALA A 40 11.28 -12.92 11.01
C ALA A 40 9.90 -13.03 10.33
N GLN A 41 8.88 -12.37 10.89
CA GLN A 41 7.54 -12.33 10.27
C GLN A 41 7.55 -11.50 8.99
N TRP A 42 8.29 -10.39 8.99
CA TRP A 42 8.48 -9.56 7.82
C TRP A 42 9.25 -10.28 6.71
N ASP A 43 10.33 -10.98 7.05
CA ASP A 43 11.11 -11.74 6.07
C ASP A 43 10.30 -12.89 5.47
N ALA A 44 9.55 -13.61 6.30
CA ALA A 44 8.63 -14.66 5.85
C ALA A 44 7.54 -14.09 4.92
N PHE A 45 7.00 -12.91 5.26
CA PHE A 45 6.09 -12.18 4.39
C PHE A 45 6.76 -11.89 3.05
N LEU A 46 7.87 -11.14 3.01
CA LEU A 46 8.53 -10.79 1.75
C LEU A 46 8.90 -12.02 0.90
N SER A 47 9.35 -13.11 1.53
CA SER A 47 9.64 -14.37 0.86
C SER A 47 8.41 -14.95 0.16
N ALA A 48 7.27 -15.03 0.86
CA ALA A 48 6.01 -15.50 0.28
C ALA A 48 5.54 -14.64 -0.91
N TRP A 49 5.75 -13.32 -0.81
CA TRP A 49 5.40 -12.37 -1.87
C TRP A 49 6.30 -12.47 -3.10
N ARG A 50 7.58 -12.77 -2.93
CA ARG A 50 8.52 -13.02 -4.04
C ARG A 50 8.32 -14.37 -4.71
N ALA A 51 7.73 -15.34 -4.01
CA ALA A 51 7.58 -16.71 -4.52
C ALA A 51 6.57 -16.86 -5.68
N ALA A 52 5.71 -15.87 -5.94
CA ALA A 52 4.79 -15.91 -7.08
C ALA A 52 4.57 -14.51 -7.68
N PRO A 53 5.58 -13.92 -8.33
CA PRO A 53 5.57 -12.52 -8.78
C PRO A 53 4.47 -12.21 -9.81
N GLU A 54 3.96 -13.22 -10.52
CA GLU A 54 2.85 -13.10 -11.47
C GLU A 54 1.47 -12.99 -10.81
N SER A 55 1.35 -13.40 -9.55
CA SER A 55 0.07 -13.46 -8.81
C SER A 55 0.01 -12.55 -7.59
N ARG A 56 1.14 -12.02 -7.12
CA ARG A 56 1.20 -11.12 -5.97
C ARG A 56 2.45 -10.25 -6.00
N GLY A 57 2.35 -9.05 -5.43
CA GLY A 57 3.49 -8.15 -5.29
C GLY A 57 3.26 -6.99 -4.33
N ILE A 58 4.30 -6.20 -4.09
CA ILE A 58 4.22 -5.00 -3.25
C ILE A 58 4.60 -3.81 -4.12
N LEU A 59 3.76 -2.77 -4.16
CA LEU A 59 4.10 -1.49 -4.76
C LEU A 59 4.63 -0.57 -3.66
N SER A 60 5.78 0.06 -3.89
CA SER A 60 6.38 1.08 -3.03
C SER A 60 6.26 2.45 -3.69
N ALA A 61 5.94 3.46 -2.90
CA ALA A 61 5.95 4.86 -3.30
C ALA A 61 7.18 5.54 -2.70
N ARG A 62 8.00 6.16 -3.56
CA ARG A 62 9.26 6.79 -3.19
C ARG A 62 9.33 8.24 -3.65
N ASN A 63 10.05 9.05 -2.87
CA ASN A 63 10.40 10.41 -3.28
C ASN A 63 11.60 10.39 -4.26
N ARG A 64 11.91 11.55 -4.85
CA ARG A 64 13.04 11.70 -5.80
C ARG A 64 14.42 11.36 -5.22
N ARG A 65 14.56 11.29 -3.89
CA ARG A 65 15.81 10.90 -3.21
C ARG A 65 15.87 9.39 -2.92
N GLY A 66 14.90 8.61 -3.40
CA GLY A 66 14.78 7.17 -3.14
C GLY A 66 14.21 6.82 -1.77
N GLY A 67 13.74 7.80 -0.99
CA GLY A 67 13.12 7.54 0.31
C GLY A 67 11.73 6.94 0.13
N VAL A 68 11.50 5.75 0.69
CA VAL A 68 10.19 5.09 0.72
C VAL A 68 9.25 5.85 1.66
N LEU A 69 8.10 6.25 1.13
CA LEU A 69 7.06 6.98 1.86
C LEU A 69 5.82 6.14 2.14
N GLY A 70 5.64 5.05 1.42
CA GLY A 70 4.58 4.11 1.69
C GLY A 70 4.63 2.90 0.77
N PHE A 71 3.82 1.90 1.07
CA PHE A 71 3.66 0.73 0.22
C PHE A 71 2.27 0.12 0.37
N VAL A 72 1.90 -0.71 -0.59
CA VAL A 72 0.67 -1.52 -0.57
C VAL A 72 0.97 -2.89 -1.18
N SER A 73 0.50 -3.94 -0.53
CA SER A 73 0.59 -5.31 -1.06
C SER A 73 -0.65 -5.62 -1.90
N TRP A 74 -0.51 -6.42 -2.95
CA TRP A 74 -1.63 -6.79 -3.85
C TRP A 74 -1.61 -8.25 -4.29
N TRP A 75 -2.74 -8.93 -4.37
CA TRP A 75 -2.76 -10.32 -4.84
C TRP A 75 -3.93 -10.56 -5.77
N ARG A 76 -3.72 -11.47 -6.72
CA ARG A 76 -4.74 -11.91 -7.66
C ARG A 76 -5.52 -13.05 -7.03
N GLN A 77 -6.83 -13.02 -7.18
CA GLN A 77 -7.72 -14.09 -6.79
C GLN A 77 -8.67 -14.35 -7.96
N PRO A 78 -8.67 -15.57 -8.53
CA PRO A 78 -9.69 -15.96 -9.49
C PRO A 78 -11.07 -15.87 -8.85
N ASP A 79 -12.04 -15.35 -9.60
CA ASP A 79 -13.42 -15.25 -9.15
C ASP A 79 -14.39 -15.56 -10.28
N LEU A 80 -15.63 -15.95 -9.93
CA LEU A 80 -16.63 -16.37 -10.90
C LEU A 80 -17.40 -15.20 -11.54
N GLU A 81 -17.32 -14.00 -10.96
CA GLU A 81 -18.14 -12.85 -11.36
C GLU A 81 -17.45 -12.02 -12.47
N TYR A 82 -16.15 -11.86 -12.35
CA TYR A 82 -15.29 -11.05 -13.22
C TYR A 82 -14.14 -11.84 -13.83
N GLY A 83 -13.99 -13.12 -13.48
CA GLY A 83 -12.86 -13.97 -13.85
C GLY A 83 -11.67 -13.79 -12.90
N GLU A 84 -11.35 -12.55 -12.56
CA GLU A 84 -10.24 -12.23 -11.67
C GLU A 84 -10.41 -10.92 -10.90
N THR A 85 -10.07 -10.98 -9.61
CA THR A 85 -10.03 -9.84 -8.70
C THR A 85 -8.59 -9.55 -8.30
N LEU A 86 -8.18 -8.28 -8.43
CA LEU A 86 -6.96 -7.78 -7.83
C LEU A 86 -7.30 -7.21 -6.45
N TRP A 87 -6.89 -7.89 -5.40
CA TRP A 87 -7.00 -7.40 -4.04
C TRP A 87 -5.83 -6.51 -3.70
N ALA A 88 -6.09 -5.41 -3.01
CA ALA A 88 -5.10 -4.56 -2.39
C ALA A 88 -5.24 -4.64 -0.87
N GLY A 89 -4.12 -4.89 -0.19
CA GLY A 89 -4.03 -4.87 1.27
C GLY A 89 -4.10 -3.46 1.86
N PRO A 90 -3.81 -3.32 3.16
CA PRO A 90 -3.77 -2.01 3.80
C PRO A 90 -2.65 -1.15 3.21
N PHE A 91 -2.94 0.14 3.08
CA PHE A 91 -1.95 1.15 2.68
C PHE A 91 -1.11 1.53 3.89
N VAL A 92 0.15 1.11 3.91
CA VAL A 92 1.10 1.51 4.94
C VAL A 92 1.82 2.76 4.44
N VAL A 93 1.38 3.93 4.88
CA VAL A 93 1.86 5.22 4.35
C VAL A 93 2.28 6.16 5.46
N ARG A 94 3.31 6.97 5.18
CA ARG A 94 3.70 8.12 5.99
C ARG A 94 3.38 9.39 5.22
N GLU A 95 2.23 9.98 5.52
CA GLU A 95 1.82 11.26 4.93
C GLU A 95 2.34 12.41 5.78
N MET A 96 2.97 13.40 5.13
CA MET A 96 3.46 14.63 5.77
C MET A 96 2.62 15.80 5.26
N GLY A 97 1.35 15.86 5.66
CA GLY A 97 0.45 16.95 5.26
C GLY A 97 -1.03 16.56 5.20
N VAL A 98 -1.86 17.49 4.72
CA VAL A 98 -3.33 17.35 4.68
C VAL A 98 -3.80 16.53 3.47
N ARG A 99 -3.01 16.46 2.39
CA ARG A 99 -3.38 15.70 1.18
C ARG A 99 -2.77 14.29 1.23
N PRO A 100 -3.55 13.22 1.00
CA PRO A 100 -3.06 11.84 1.03
C PRO A 100 -2.35 11.47 -0.28
N LEU A 101 -1.26 12.17 -0.59
CA LEU A 101 -0.57 12.05 -1.87
C LEU A 101 0.03 10.66 -2.05
N VAL A 102 0.64 10.08 -1.01
CA VAL A 102 1.26 8.75 -1.08
C VAL A 102 0.19 7.69 -1.34
N ARG A 103 -0.91 7.74 -0.57
CA ARG A 103 -2.04 6.82 -0.75
C ARG A 103 -2.67 6.96 -2.13
N GLN A 104 -2.86 8.19 -2.61
CA GLN A 104 -3.46 8.45 -3.92
C GLN A 104 -2.57 7.93 -5.05
N SER A 105 -1.26 8.16 -5.00
CA SER A 105 -0.32 7.65 -6.00
C SER A 105 -0.32 6.12 -6.06
N LEU A 106 -0.31 5.45 -4.90
CA LEU A 106 -0.41 3.98 -4.83
C LEU A 106 -1.75 3.47 -5.38
N ALA A 107 -2.86 4.15 -5.10
CA ALA A 107 -4.19 3.74 -5.58
C ALA A 107 -4.34 3.90 -7.10
N VAL A 108 -3.76 4.95 -7.69
CA VAL A 108 -3.73 5.14 -9.15
C VAL A 108 -2.99 3.98 -9.82
N GLU A 109 -1.83 3.61 -9.29
CA GLU A 109 -1.01 2.54 -9.87
C GLU A 109 -1.63 1.15 -9.66
N LEU A 110 -2.29 0.90 -8.53
CA LEU A 110 -3.10 -0.31 -8.35
C LEU A 110 -4.24 -0.39 -9.37
N THR A 111 -4.87 0.74 -9.69
CA THR A 111 -5.94 0.80 -10.70
C THR A 111 -5.37 0.49 -12.08
N ALA A 112 -4.22 1.09 -12.43
CA ALA A 112 -3.52 0.81 -13.68
C ALA A 112 -3.12 -0.68 -13.79
N LEU A 113 -2.59 -1.25 -12.71
CA LEU A 113 -2.23 -2.67 -12.63
C LEU A 113 -3.46 -3.57 -12.80
N ALA A 114 -4.56 -3.27 -12.13
CA ALA A 114 -5.81 -4.04 -12.29
C ALA A 114 -6.30 -4.00 -13.74
N CYS A 115 -6.27 -2.84 -14.39
CA CYS A 115 -6.62 -2.70 -15.80
C CYS A 115 -5.71 -3.50 -16.72
N GLN A 116 -4.39 -3.50 -16.49
CA GLN A 116 -3.43 -4.29 -17.27
C GLN A 116 -3.68 -5.79 -17.15
N LEU A 117 -4.08 -6.24 -15.96
CA LEU A 117 -4.39 -7.64 -15.68
C LEU A 117 -5.82 -8.04 -16.10
N GLY A 118 -6.66 -7.09 -16.51
CA GLY A 118 -8.08 -7.35 -16.78
C GLY A 118 -8.88 -7.73 -15.53
N ALA A 119 -8.39 -7.35 -14.35
CA ALA A 119 -8.95 -7.75 -13.05
C ALA A 119 -9.78 -6.62 -12.42
N ARG A 120 -10.76 -6.99 -11.59
CA ARG A 120 -11.52 -6.03 -10.78
C ARG A 120 -10.71 -5.67 -9.54
N LEU A 121 -10.39 -4.38 -9.35
CA LEU A 121 -9.73 -3.92 -8.12
C LEU A 121 -10.69 -3.92 -6.92
N ARG A 122 -10.24 -4.53 -5.81
CA ARG A 122 -10.90 -4.49 -4.50
C ARG A 122 -9.89 -4.15 -3.41
N TYR A 123 -10.30 -3.36 -2.43
CA TYR A 123 -9.49 -3.09 -1.25
C TYR A 123 -9.95 -4.02 -0.13
N ALA A 124 -9.01 -4.77 0.46
CA ALA A 124 -9.29 -5.53 1.66
C ALA A 124 -9.62 -4.53 2.78
N GLU A 125 -10.79 -4.69 3.40
CA GLU A 125 -11.16 -3.84 4.53
C GLU A 125 -10.13 -3.98 5.65
N GLU A 126 -9.77 -2.85 6.24
CA GLU A 126 -8.93 -2.81 7.42
C GLU A 126 -9.75 -3.40 8.57
N ALA A 127 -9.37 -4.60 9.06
CA ALA A 127 -10.02 -5.15 10.24
C ALA A 127 -9.87 -4.12 11.37
N PRO A 128 -10.96 -3.70 12.03
CA PRO A 128 -10.86 -2.74 13.13
C PRO A 128 -9.93 -3.34 14.19
N SER A 129 -8.92 -2.57 14.61
CA SER A 129 -8.06 -2.94 15.72
C SER A 129 -8.93 -3.31 16.92
N PRO A 130 -8.67 -4.45 17.62
CA PRO A 130 -9.51 -4.90 18.73
C PRO A 130 -9.46 -3.99 19.99
N GLU A 131 -8.79 -2.84 19.93
CA GLU A 131 -8.61 -1.92 21.07
C GLU A 131 -9.76 -0.91 21.28
N CYS A 132 -10.81 -0.89 20.45
CA CYS A 132 -11.98 -0.01 20.67
C CYS A 132 -13.22 -0.71 21.25
N ALA A 133 -13.15 -2.01 21.58
CA ALA A 133 -14.31 -2.80 22.02
C ALA A 133 -14.50 -2.92 23.54
N ALA A 134 -13.67 -2.28 24.36
CA ALA A 134 -13.86 -2.33 25.82
C ALA A 134 -13.42 -1.02 26.48
N GLU A 135 -14.37 -0.10 26.64
CA GLU A 135 -14.55 0.72 27.86
C GLU A 135 -15.76 1.67 27.68
N LEU A 136 -16.96 1.11 27.79
CA LEU A 136 -18.13 1.86 28.22
C LEU A 136 -18.34 1.52 29.70
N PRO A 137 -17.95 2.39 30.67
CA PRO A 137 -18.39 2.19 32.03
C PRO A 137 -19.91 2.44 32.06
N ALA A 138 -20.67 1.39 32.37
CA ALA A 138 -22.08 1.49 32.71
C ALA A 138 -22.21 2.42 33.92
N ARG A 139 -22.55 3.69 33.67
CA ARG A 139 -23.11 4.57 34.70
C ARG A 139 -24.57 4.17 34.88
N THR A 140 -24.82 3.30 35.85
CA THR A 140 -26.17 3.17 36.43
C THR A 140 -26.28 4.17 37.57
N ALA A 141 -27.21 5.10 37.41
CA ALA A 141 -27.75 5.94 38.48
C ALA A 141 -28.76 5.14 39.32
#